data_AF-A0A2V6HNU4-F1
#
_entry.id   AF-A0A2V6HNU4-F1
#
_cell.length_a   1.000
_cell.length_b   1.000
_cell.length_c   1.000
_cell.angle_alpha   90.00
_cell.angle_beta   90.00
_cell.angle_gamma   90.00
#
_symmetry.space_group_name_H-M   'P 1'
#
loop_
_entity.id
_entity.type
_entity.pdbx_description
1 polymer ?
#
loop_
_entity_poly.entity_id
_entity_poly.type
_entity_poly.pdbx_seq_one_letter_code
_entity_poly.pdbx_strand_id
1 'polypeptide(L)'
;MDYGIYRYDEPYAQPVRRRINYFAWTVVILLLTGFAFAAWLGSFYIFSQPERPDSYRILQKLHKIEPPKRFELTAAPAGEFLSAKQLYDRYNAMGSAELTKTNAELVRNYIRNFQQVRGLVPYVVGRYVIMEARELSSSDLFTSGMVALTGSIENPELLMEHLYPAEPQTVSVIKQTLSTGLELKLDRAHDLSVVIHVERFPDGRIMLTSVPLLYGTYTVMRGTGTFSLEPPLALNLEAGWPLFREQARLRGEMHYAQFRQGTPRAEAPAEVAIPGLAPGGSPPPPQNQLVRVEPAKAVETPAMVNIPPKKGKPGAKATPIPKGKLAKNKPTPQPSASATPFVVAEKSATAPPAPSPIVQASPPPAPAKTPLPAPPAAAQSAPQIALAQAVQTPVRAQPAQPGAPDVATLASTTGGGSWKTFPPGKMPIGRLIATGDLKEIADRGTAGERIYLKGQFVVNFSDANRAVLRPRGKLTDSVLHFGAAPTRIIVEFPSGYTPPQPGSTVNRDEARPLEITEVRKQEDGQLNVFAREIMQ
;
A
#
# COMPACT_ATOMS: atom_id res chain seq x y z
N MET A 1 20.30 105.84 8.53
CA MET A 1 21.00 105.69 7.24
C MET A 1 21.42 104.25 7.14
N ASP A 2 20.57 103.44 6.52
CA ASP A 2 20.90 102.12 6.02
C ASP A 2 21.99 102.26 4.95
N TYR A 3 23.06 101.48 5.10
CA TYR A 3 23.80 100.95 3.96
C TYR A 3 24.17 99.51 4.31
N GLY A 4 23.30 98.60 3.85
CA GLY A 4 23.67 97.21 3.71
C GLY A 4 24.69 97.01 2.59
N ILE A 5 24.98 95.72 2.39
CA ILE A 5 25.58 95.08 1.21
C ILE A 5 27.11 95.32 1.03
N TYR A 6 28.00 94.34 0.86
CA TYR A 6 27.86 92.98 0.34
C TYR A 6 28.79 92.00 1.08
N ARG A 7 28.20 90.91 1.59
CA ARG A 7 28.89 89.66 1.86
C ARG A 7 29.25 89.10 0.49
N TYR A 8 30.53 89.01 0.16
CA TYR A 8 30.98 88.23 -0.98
C TYR A 8 30.72 86.75 -0.63
N ASP A 9 29.55 86.25 -0.98
CA ASP A 9 29.31 84.81 -1.10
C ASP A 9 30.20 84.32 -2.25
N GLU A 10 31.27 83.63 -1.89
CA GLU A 10 32.19 82.96 -2.80
C GLU A 10 31.44 81.76 -3.40
N PRO A 11 31.03 81.75 -4.69
CA PRO A 11 30.11 80.75 -5.22
C PRO A 11 30.86 79.48 -5.68
N TYR A 12 31.99 79.17 -5.06
CA TYR A 12 32.80 77.99 -5.38
C TYR A 12 33.25 77.27 -4.11
N ALA A 13 32.30 76.90 -3.25
CA ALA A 13 32.47 75.69 -2.48
C ALA A 13 32.62 74.53 -3.48
N GLN A 14 33.87 74.18 -3.84
CA GLN A 14 34.13 72.97 -4.61
C GLN A 14 33.43 71.83 -3.86
N PRO A 15 32.50 71.09 -4.48
CA PRO A 15 31.93 69.94 -3.82
C PRO A 15 33.13 69.05 -3.48
N VAL A 16 33.31 68.73 -2.20
CA VAL A 16 34.34 67.79 -1.74
C VAL A 16 34.15 66.54 -2.59
N ARG A 17 34.98 66.40 -3.63
CA ARG A 17 34.89 65.28 -4.57
C ARG A 17 35.24 64.06 -3.76
N ARG A 18 34.20 63.39 -3.25
CA ARG A 18 34.30 62.10 -2.58
C ARG A 18 34.98 61.19 -3.60
N ARG A 19 36.30 60.97 -3.43
CA ARG A 19 37.08 60.16 -4.35
C ARG A 19 36.53 58.75 -4.25
N ILE A 20 35.69 58.38 -5.21
CA ILE A 20 35.19 57.02 -5.36
C ILE A 20 36.42 56.16 -5.60
N ASN A 21 36.71 55.25 -4.66
CA ASN A 21 37.85 54.37 -4.78
C ASN A 21 37.51 53.28 -5.82
N TYR A 22 37.73 53.60 -7.09
CA TYR A 22 37.39 52.73 -8.21
C TYR A 22 38.01 51.33 -8.08
N PHE A 23 39.21 51.22 -7.52
CA PHE A 23 39.84 49.93 -7.25
C PHE A 23 39.02 49.09 -6.25
N ALA A 24 38.63 49.67 -5.11
CA ALA A 24 37.78 48.98 -4.14
C ALA A 24 36.43 48.57 -4.76
N TRP A 25 35.83 49.43 -5.59
CA TRP A 25 34.61 49.10 -6.33
C TRP A 25 34.81 47.97 -7.35
N THR A 26 35.94 47.93 -8.07
CA THR A 26 36.22 46.81 -8.99
C THR A 26 36.37 45.48 -8.25
N VAL A 27 37.02 45.47 -7.08
CA VAL A 27 37.13 44.27 -6.23
C VAL A 27 35.76 43.82 -5.75
N VAL A 28 34.92 44.76 -5.29
CA VAL A 28 33.54 44.45 -4.86
C VAL A 28 32.72 43.89 -6.02
N ILE A 29 32.79 44.48 -7.21
CA ILE A 29 32.09 43.97 -8.40
C ILE A 29 32.57 42.56 -8.74
N LEU A 30 33.88 42.30 -8.75
CA LEU A 30 34.43 40.98 -9.04
C LEU A 30 33.96 39.93 -8.02
N LEU A 31 33.95 40.27 -6.73
CA LEU A 31 33.41 39.41 -5.67
C LEU A 31 31.91 39.15 -5.85
N LEU A 32 31.12 40.17 -6.20
CA LEU A 32 29.69 40.01 -6.47
C LEU A 32 29.43 39.16 -7.71
N THR A 33 30.22 39.31 -8.76
CA THR A 33 30.15 38.46 -9.95
C THR A 33 30.49 37.01 -9.60
N GLY A 34 31.56 36.78 -8.83
CA GLY A 34 31.91 35.44 -8.33
C GLY A 34 30.80 34.83 -7.47
N PHE A 35 30.22 35.62 -6.57
CA PHE A 35 29.09 35.19 -5.75
C PHE A 35 27.85 34.87 -6.57
N ALA A 36 27.54 35.67 -7.59
CA ALA A 36 26.42 35.42 -8.50
C ALA A 36 26.60 34.10 -9.27
N PHE A 37 27.81 33.83 -9.79
CA PHE A 37 28.11 32.55 -10.44
C PHE A 37 28.05 31.37 -9.47
N ALA A 38 28.58 31.52 -8.25
CA ALA A 38 28.51 30.49 -7.23
C ALA A 38 27.06 30.20 -6.81
N ALA A 39 26.23 31.23 -6.65
CA ALA A 39 24.80 31.08 -6.36
C ALA A 39 24.04 30.40 -7.51
N TRP A 40 24.35 30.76 -8.76
CA TRP A 40 23.75 30.16 -9.94
C TRP A 40 24.11 28.68 -10.09
N LEU A 41 25.40 28.32 -9.98
CA LEU A 41 25.86 26.93 -10.02
C LEU A 41 25.35 26.12 -8.82
N GLY A 42 25.36 26.72 -7.62
CA GLY A 42 24.84 26.11 -6.40
C GLY A 42 23.35 25.79 -6.50
N SER A 43 22.57 26.66 -7.16
CA SER A 43 21.16 26.39 -7.47
C SER A 43 21.01 25.12 -8.31
N PHE A 44 21.73 24.99 -9.43
CA PHE A 44 21.68 23.77 -10.24
C PHE A 44 22.08 22.52 -9.45
N TYR A 45 23.11 22.63 -8.62
CA TYR A 45 23.56 21.53 -7.80
C TYR A 45 22.47 21.05 -6.81
N ILE A 46 21.85 21.98 -6.08
CA ILE A 46 20.82 21.67 -5.08
C ILE A 46 19.55 21.13 -5.75
N PHE A 47 19.04 21.81 -6.78
CA PHE A 47 17.77 21.43 -7.41
C PHE A 47 17.89 20.21 -8.33
N SER A 48 19.05 19.95 -8.93
CA SER A 48 19.24 18.82 -9.86
C SER A 48 19.51 17.48 -9.15
N GLN A 49 20.05 17.52 -7.93
CA GLN A 49 20.51 16.33 -7.21
C GLN A 49 19.80 16.15 -5.86
N PRO A 50 18.48 15.88 -5.85
CA PRO A 50 17.72 15.67 -4.60
C PRO A 50 18.12 14.39 -3.86
N GLU A 51 18.90 13.49 -4.48
CA GLU A 51 19.43 12.29 -3.84
C GLU A 51 20.56 12.57 -2.84
N ARG A 52 21.13 13.78 -2.84
CA ARG A 52 22.16 14.18 -1.86
C ARG A 52 21.51 14.64 -0.56
N PRO A 53 22.04 14.25 0.62
CA PRO A 53 21.43 14.60 1.90
C PRO A 53 21.22 16.11 2.12
N ASP A 54 22.25 16.92 1.86
CA ASP A 54 22.18 18.38 1.98
C ASP A 54 21.12 18.98 1.06
N SER A 55 21.15 18.58 -0.22
CA SER A 55 20.19 19.04 -1.23
C SER A 55 18.76 18.67 -0.85
N TYR A 56 18.53 17.42 -0.45
CA TYR A 56 17.22 16.93 0.01
C TYR A 56 16.69 17.76 1.17
N ARG A 57 17.51 18.01 2.19
CA ARG A 57 17.11 18.80 3.37
C ARG A 57 16.73 20.23 3.00
N ILE A 58 17.47 20.86 2.09
CA ILE A 58 17.16 22.21 1.60
C ILE A 58 15.84 22.18 0.83
N LEU A 59 15.67 21.23 -0.09
CA LEU A 59 14.47 21.12 -0.92
C LEU A 59 13.21 20.77 -0.11
N GLN A 60 13.35 19.98 0.95
CA GLN A 60 12.29 19.68 1.90
C GLN A 60 11.86 20.94 2.66
N LYS A 61 12.81 21.74 3.16
CA LYS A 61 12.52 23.03 3.83
C LYS A 61 11.84 24.03 2.89
N LEU A 62 12.17 23.99 1.60
CA LEU A 62 11.56 24.84 0.58
C LEU A 62 10.22 24.30 0.06
N HIS A 63 9.73 23.17 0.60
CA HIS A 63 8.53 22.46 0.13
C HIS A 63 8.54 22.19 -1.39
N LYS A 64 9.73 21.91 -1.96
CA LYS A 64 9.93 21.60 -3.38
C LYS A 64 9.99 20.11 -3.68
N ILE A 65 10.06 19.27 -2.65
CA ILE A 65 9.92 17.82 -2.76
C ILE A 65 8.60 17.45 -2.12
N GLU A 66 7.78 16.73 -2.88
CA GLU A 66 6.57 16.11 -2.36
C GLU A 66 6.95 14.82 -1.60
N PRO A 67 6.27 14.50 -0.49
CA PRO A 67 6.42 13.19 0.15
C PRO A 67 6.22 12.05 -0.86
N PRO A 68 6.90 10.91 -0.66
CA PRO A 68 6.62 9.67 -1.39
C PRO A 68 5.12 9.39 -1.49
N LYS A 69 4.64 9.06 -2.70
CA LYS A 69 3.22 8.82 -2.97
C LYS A 69 2.92 7.34 -3.07
N ARG A 70 1.69 6.99 -2.67
CA ARG A 70 1.09 5.70 -2.99
C ARG A 70 0.61 5.72 -4.44
N PHE A 71 0.93 4.66 -5.16
CA PHE A 71 0.46 4.46 -6.53
C PHE A 71 -0.73 3.48 -6.56
N GLU A 72 -1.66 3.70 -7.48
CA GLU A 72 -2.62 2.67 -7.89
C GLU A 72 -1.96 1.77 -8.96
N LEU A 73 -2.42 0.52 -9.08
CA LEU A 73 -1.82 -0.46 -10.00
C LEU A 73 -1.77 0.03 -11.45
N THR A 74 -2.79 0.76 -11.90
CA THR A 74 -2.90 1.32 -13.26
C THR A 74 -2.20 2.67 -13.42
N ALA A 75 -1.92 3.37 -12.33
CA ALA A 75 -1.29 4.69 -12.32
C ALA A 75 0.21 4.64 -11.99
N ALA A 76 0.73 3.43 -11.76
CA ALA A 76 2.12 3.23 -11.43
C ALA A 76 3.05 3.58 -12.61
N PRO A 77 4.30 4.00 -12.33
CA PRO A 77 5.27 4.31 -13.38
C PRO A 77 5.50 3.12 -14.31
N ALA A 78 5.58 3.40 -15.61
CA ALA A 78 5.93 2.40 -16.60
C ALA A 78 7.29 1.77 -16.24
N GLY A 79 7.32 0.45 -16.15
CA GLY A 79 8.51 -0.25 -15.72
C GLY A 79 8.68 -1.62 -16.33
N GLU A 80 9.84 -2.17 -16.06
CA GLU A 80 10.29 -3.47 -16.46
C GLU A 80 10.33 -4.38 -15.24
N PHE A 81 9.91 -5.62 -15.42
CA PHE A 81 9.85 -6.60 -14.35
C PHE A 81 11.01 -7.57 -14.52
N LEU A 82 11.89 -7.60 -13.54
CA LEU A 82 13.18 -8.28 -13.62
C LEU A 82 13.24 -9.40 -12.59
N SER A 83 13.63 -10.59 -13.04
CA SER A 83 13.92 -11.71 -12.15
C SER A 83 15.24 -11.50 -11.41
N ALA A 84 15.47 -12.28 -10.35
CA ALA A 84 16.72 -12.23 -9.59
C ALA A 84 17.97 -12.42 -10.47
N LYS A 85 17.90 -13.30 -11.48
CA LYS A 85 19.01 -13.46 -12.43
C LYS A 85 19.24 -12.22 -13.28
N GLN A 86 18.17 -11.64 -13.85
CA GLN A 86 18.27 -10.45 -14.69
C GLN A 86 18.79 -9.23 -13.91
N LEU A 87 18.36 -9.07 -12.66
CA LEU A 87 18.84 -8.03 -11.75
C LEU A 87 20.33 -8.21 -11.46
N TYR A 88 20.74 -9.43 -11.11
CA TYR A 88 22.14 -9.75 -10.87
C TYR A 88 23.00 -9.47 -12.11
N ASP A 89 22.68 -10.05 -13.26
CA ASP A 89 23.45 -9.90 -14.50
C ASP A 89 23.59 -8.42 -14.89
N ARG A 90 22.50 -7.64 -14.77
CA ARG A 90 22.48 -6.21 -15.11
C ARG A 90 23.41 -5.40 -14.24
N TYR A 91 23.29 -5.50 -12.92
CA TYR A 91 24.03 -4.63 -12.01
C TYR A 91 25.45 -5.14 -11.77
N ASN A 92 25.71 -6.43 -11.94
CA ASN A 92 27.05 -6.99 -11.82
C ASN A 92 27.95 -6.56 -12.98
N ALA A 93 27.37 -6.43 -14.19
CA ALA A 93 28.08 -5.97 -15.38
C ALA A 93 28.54 -4.49 -15.31
N MET A 94 27.94 -3.68 -14.43
CA MET A 94 28.27 -2.26 -14.30
C MET A 94 29.61 -2.03 -13.61
N GLY A 95 30.35 -1.02 -14.10
CA GLY A 95 31.49 -0.47 -13.38
C GLY A 95 31.07 0.27 -12.10
N SER A 96 32.00 0.51 -11.16
CA SER A 96 31.69 1.19 -9.88
C SER A 96 31.12 2.61 -10.08
N ALA A 97 31.68 3.37 -11.02
CA ALA A 97 31.21 4.72 -11.36
C ALA A 97 29.82 4.70 -12.02
N GLU A 98 29.58 3.72 -12.88
CA GLU A 98 28.28 3.53 -13.53
C GLU A 98 27.22 3.12 -12.51
N LEU A 99 27.52 2.17 -11.62
CA LEU A 99 26.61 1.76 -10.55
C LEU A 99 26.29 2.93 -9.62
N THR A 100 27.27 3.77 -9.28
CA THR A 100 27.04 4.97 -8.45
C THR A 100 26.09 5.96 -9.14
N LYS A 101 26.26 6.18 -10.45
CA LYS A 101 25.37 7.02 -11.24
C LYS A 101 23.96 6.44 -11.32
N THR A 102 23.86 5.13 -11.55
CA THR A 102 22.58 4.40 -11.57
C THR A 102 21.87 4.49 -10.23
N ASN A 103 22.56 4.28 -9.11
CA ASN A 103 21.99 4.43 -7.78
C ASN A 103 21.48 5.85 -7.51
N ALA A 104 22.24 6.88 -7.92
CA ALA A 104 21.79 8.26 -7.81
C ALA A 104 20.49 8.50 -8.60
N GLU A 105 20.36 7.91 -9.79
CA GLU A 105 19.13 7.97 -10.60
C GLU A 105 17.96 7.20 -9.97
N LEU A 106 18.18 5.99 -9.46
CA LEU A 106 17.15 5.19 -8.78
C LEU A 106 16.58 5.93 -7.55
N VAL A 107 17.45 6.46 -6.69
CA VAL A 107 17.06 7.23 -5.50
C VAL A 107 16.34 8.52 -5.90
N ARG A 108 16.86 9.24 -6.90
CA ARG A 108 16.22 10.46 -7.42
C ARG A 108 14.82 10.19 -7.95
N ASN A 109 14.64 9.10 -8.70
CA ASN A 109 13.34 8.72 -9.25
C ASN A 109 12.33 8.45 -8.14
N TYR A 110 12.74 7.75 -7.09
CA TYR A 110 11.88 7.51 -5.92
C TYR A 110 11.51 8.82 -5.21
N ILE A 111 12.49 9.69 -4.90
CA ILE A 111 12.26 10.97 -4.22
C ILE A 111 11.34 11.90 -5.03
N ARG A 112 11.45 11.88 -6.37
CA ARG A 112 10.62 12.69 -7.26
C ARG A 112 9.30 12.04 -7.64
N ASN A 113 8.87 10.98 -6.94
CA ASN A 113 7.65 10.25 -7.25
C ASN A 113 7.55 9.85 -8.73
N PHE A 114 8.69 9.50 -9.33
CA PHE A 114 8.80 9.04 -10.71
C PHE A 114 8.24 10.00 -11.78
N GLN A 115 8.12 11.31 -11.49
CA GLN A 115 7.57 12.29 -12.44
C GLN A 115 8.48 12.55 -13.65
N GLN A 116 9.78 12.26 -13.56
CA GLN A 116 10.78 12.57 -14.57
C GLN A 116 11.72 11.38 -14.83
N VAL A 117 11.15 10.17 -14.86
CA VAL A 117 11.92 8.95 -15.13
C VAL A 117 12.42 8.94 -16.57
N ARG A 118 13.68 8.57 -16.75
CA ARG A 118 14.24 8.25 -18.06
C ARG A 118 14.23 6.73 -18.21
N GLY A 119 13.56 6.23 -19.25
CA GLY A 119 13.45 4.79 -19.49
C GLY A 119 12.43 4.11 -18.59
N LEU A 120 12.66 2.83 -18.30
CA LEU A 120 11.74 1.97 -17.54
C LEU A 120 12.19 1.87 -16.08
N VAL A 121 11.21 1.88 -15.16
CA VAL A 121 11.46 1.65 -13.74
C VAL A 121 11.69 0.15 -13.48
N PRO A 122 12.78 -0.25 -12.80
CA PRO A 122 13.03 -1.66 -12.50
C PRO A 122 12.17 -2.14 -11.31
N TYR A 123 11.28 -3.09 -11.57
CA TYR A 123 10.48 -3.80 -10.57
C TYR A 123 11.03 -5.22 -10.35
N VAL A 124 11.08 -5.63 -9.09
CA VAL A 124 11.54 -6.97 -8.68
C VAL A 124 10.40 -7.97 -8.78
N VAL A 125 10.65 -9.11 -9.43
CA VAL A 125 9.76 -10.27 -9.42
C VAL A 125 10.50 -11.53 -9.02
N GLY A 126 9.74 -12.56 -8.64
CA GLY A 126 10.26 -13.89 -8.29
C GLY A 126 9.93 -14.30 -6.86
N ARG A 127 10.63 -15.33 -6.38
CA ARG A 127 10.45 -15.87 -5.03
C ARG A 127 11.68 -15.62 -4.17
N TYR A 128 11.42 -15.13 -2.97
CA TYR A 128 12.42 -14.76 -1.98
C TYR A 128 12.04 -15.38 -0.66
N VAL A 129 13.03 -15.65 0.19
CA VAL A 129 12.82 -16.17 1.54
C VAL A 129 13.37 -15.16 2.55
N ILE A 130 12.59 -14.86 3.58
CA ILE A 130 13.00 -13.95 4.65
C ILE A 130 14.08 -14.66 5.49
N MET A 131 15.24 -14.02 5.57
CA MET A 131 16.39 -14.50 6.35
C MET A 131 16.35 -13.88 7.75
N GLU A 132 16.15 -12.58 7.81
CA GLU A 132 15.98 -11.81 9.06
C GLU A 132 15.08 -10.60 8.78
N ALA A 133 14.32 -10.16 9.78
CA ALA A 133 13.58 -8.92 9.72
C ALA A 133 13.90 -8.08 10.96
N ARG A 134 14.04 -6.77 10.76
CA ARG A 134 14.27 -5.82 11.86
C ARG A 134 13.42 -4.57 11.73
N GLU A 135 13.24 -3.93 12.86
CA GLU A 135 12.56 -2.65 12.97
C GLU A 135 13.45 -1.51 12.45
N LEU A 136 12.81 -0.59 11.74
CA LEU A 136 13.41 0.66 11.29
C LEU A 136 13.37 1.68 12.42
N SER A 137 14.47 2.40 12.60
CA SER A 137 14.66 3.44 13.61
C SER A 137 14.70 4.82 12.98
N SER A 138 14.62 5.87 13.80
CA SER A 138 14.80 7.26 13.35
C SER A 138 16.19 7.53 12.74
N SER A 139 17.18 6.69 13.04
CA SER A 139 18.52 6.78 12.46
C SER A 139 18.66 6.10 11.10
N ASP A 140 17.68 5.29 10.71
CA ASP A 140 17.66 4.61 9.41
C ASP A 140 17.08 5.52 8.32
N LEU A 141 17.31 5.16 7.05
CA LEU A 141 16.88 5.96 5.90
C LEU A 141 15.36 6.11 5.82
N PHE A 142 14.67 5.04 6.18
CA PHE A 142 13.23 5.04 6.46
C PHE A 142 13.07 5.07 7.97
N THR A 143 12.35 6.06 8.49
CA THR A 143 12.34 6.36 9.93
C THR A 143 11.34 5.54 10.73
N SER A 144 10.48 4.77 10.08
CA SER A 144 9.46 3.91 10.69
C SER A 144 9.07 2.76 9.76
N GLY A 145 8.71 1.61 10.34
CA GLY A 145 8.34 0.38 9.61
C GLY A 145 9.27 -0.78 9.93
N MET A 146 9.34 -1.74 9.03
CA MET A 146 10.24 -2.88 9.09
C MET A 146 11.06 -3.01 7.80
N VAL A 147 12.21 -3.66 7.88
CA VAL A 147 12.97 -4.10 6.72
C VAL A 147 13.30 -5.58 6.87
N ALA A 148 13.06 -6.36 5.82
CA ALA A 148 13.41 -7.77 5.75
C ALA A 148 14.62 -7.96 4.84
N LEU A 149 15.65 -8.62 5.37
CA LEU A 149 16.70 -9.21 4.55
C LEU A 149 16.16 -10.51 3.96
N THR A 150 16.19 -10.60 2.64
CA THR A 150 15.67 -11.74 1.90
C THR A 150 16.72 -12.31 0.96
N GLY A 151 16.74 -13.63 0.82
CA GLY A 151 17.54 -14.34 -0.18
C GLY A 151 16.68 -14.77 -1.34
N SER A 152 17.16 -14.60 -2.58
CA SER A 152 16.46 -15.18 -3.72
C SER A 152 16.54 -16.71 -3.71
N ILE A 153 15.41 -17.36 -3.99
CA ILE A 153 15.35 -18.81 -4.14
C ILE A 153 15.94 -19.25 -5.49
N GLU A 154 15.91 -18.37 -6.49
CA GLU A 154 16.34 -18.68 -7.87
C GLU A 154 17.81 -18.33 -8.12
N ASN A 155 18.33 -17.29 -7.47
CA ASN A 155 19.74 -16.90 -7.59
C ASN A 155 20.33 -16.53 -6.21
N PRO A 156 21.09 -17.45 -5.56
CA PRO A 156 21.63 -17.21 -4.21
C PRO A 156 22.66 -16.07 -4.15
N GLU A 157 23.18 -15.61 -5.28
CA GLU A 157 24.11 -14.47 -5.34
C GLU A 157 23.40 -13.11 -5.22
N LEU A 158 22.05 -13.11 -5.26
CA LEU A 158 21.23 -11.92 -5.10
C LEU A 158 20.48 -11.92 -3.77
N LEU A 159 20.79 -10.91 -2.95
CA LEU A 159 20.07 -10.56 -1.73
C LEU A 159 19.17 -9.36 -1.99
N MET A 160 18.12 -9.21 -1.17
CA MET A 160 17.24 -8.06 -1.23
C MET A 160 16.82 -7.61 0.16
N GLU A 161 16.99 -6.33 0.43
CA GLU A 161 16.33 -5.60 1.50
C GLU A 161 14.94 -5.20 1.01
N HIS A 162 13.90 -5.87 1.51
CA HIS A 162 12.53 -5.50 1.20
C HIS A 162 11.96 -4.65 2.33
N LEU A 163 11.55 -3.44 1.99
CA LEU A 163 11.06 -2.45 2.93
C LEU A 163 9.55 -2.57 3.13
N TYR A 164 9.13 -2.43 4.37
CA TYR A 164 7.73 -2.37 4.80
C TYR A 164 7.49 -1.07 5.59
N PRO A 165 7.46 0.10 4.93
CA PRO A 165 7.21 1.37 5.59
C PRO A 165 5.78 1.40 6.16
N ALA A 166 5.66 1.76 7.43
CA ALA A 166 4.39 1.79 8.14
C ALA A 166 4.48 2.70 9.36
N GLU A 167 3.32 3.12 9.89
CA GLU A 167 3.24 3.85 11.15
C GLU A 167 3.70 2.98 12.34
N PRO A 168 4.25 3.60 13.41
CA PRO A 168 4.75 2.88 14.58
C PRO A 168 3.75 1.91 15.23
N GLN A 169 2.46 2.21 15.14
CA GLN A 169 1.38 1.38 15.70
C GLN A 169 1.26 0.03 14.98
N THR A 170 1.59 -0.02 13.69
CA THR A 170 1.48 -1.22 12.85
C THR A 170 2.75 -2.07 12.91
N VAL A 171 3.90 -1.50 13.30
CA VAL A 171 5.21 -2.16 13.33
C VAL A 171 5.20 -3.46 14.12
N SER A 172 4.53 -3.49 15.28
CA SER A 172 4.46 -4.70 16.12
C SER A 172 3.79 -5.87 15.39
N VAL A 173 2.73 -5.60 14.61
CA VAL A 173 2.03 -6.61 13.81
C VAL A 173 2.92 -7.09 12.65
N ILE A 174 3.62 -6.18 11.99
CA ILE A 174 4.56 -6.53 10.92
C ILE A 174 5.69 -7.42 11.47
N LYS A 175 6.24 -7.07 12.64
CA LYS A 175 7.30 -7.83 13.30
C LYS A 175 6.88 -9.25 13.67
N GLN A 176 5.64 -9.44 14.13
CA GLN A 176 5.08 -10.78 14.39
C GLN A 176 4.85 -11.58 13.10
N THR A 177 4.64 -10.87 11.99
CA THR A 177 4.34 -11.47 10.69
C THR A 177 5.59 -11.89 9.93
N LEU A 178 6.61 -11.03 9.88
CA LEU A 178 7.84 -11.26 9.13
C LEU A 178 8.78 -12.21 9.89
N SER A 179 8.49 -13.50 9.78
CA SER A 179 9.29 -14.58 10.37
C SER A 179 10.38 -15.08 9.42
N THR A 180 11.53 -15.48 9.98
CA THR A 180 12.57 -16.18 9.24
C THR A 180 12.01 -17.46 8.60
N GLY A 181 12.35 -17.70 7.33
CA GLY A 181 11.84 -18.83 6.54
C GLY A 181 10.53 -18.55 5.80
N LEU A 182 9.85 -17.44 6.06
CA LEU A 182 8.64 -17.06 5.33
C LEU A 182 8.99 -16.72 3.88
N GLU A 183 8.23 -17.28 2.93
CA GLU A 183 8.40 -16.97 1.52
C GLU A 183 7.63 -15.70 1.10
N LEU A 184 8.32 -14.84 0.36
CA LEU A 184 7.77 -13.67 -0.31
C LEU A 184 7.75 -13.95 -1.81
N LYS A 185 6.56 -13.96 -2.40
CA LYS A 185 6.40 -14.01 -3.86
C LYS A 185 6.02 -12.63 -4.37
N LEU A 186 6.81 -12.12 -5.31
CA LEU A 186 6.56 -10.87 -5.99
C LEU A 186 6.15 -11.17 -7.44
N ASP A 187 4.89 -10.86 -7.77
CA ASP A 187 4.31 -11.12 -9.09
C ASP A 187 4.12 -9.82 -9.87
N ARG A 188 4.36 -9.86 -11.18
CA ARG A 188 4.18 -8.72 -12.10
C ARG A 188 2.76 -8.16 -12.09
N ALA A 189 1.76 -9.02 -11.97
CA ALA A 189 0.36 -8.60 -12.09
C ALA A 189 -0.12 -7.80 -10.89
N HIS A 190 0.47 -8.03 -9.71
CA HIS A 190 0.01 -7.44 -8.48
C HIS A 190 1.13 -6.61 -7.87
N ASP A 191 2.32 -7.13 -7.67
CA ASP A 191 3.37 -6.50 -6.86
C ASP A 191 4.25 -5.53 -7.64
N LEU A 192 4.24 -4.27 -7.21
CA LEU A 192 5.09 -3.21 -7.75
C LEU A 192 6.17 -2.85 -6.73
N SER A 193 7.10 -3.78 -6.55
CA SER A 193 8.26 -3.62 -5.68
C SER A 193 9.42 -3.05 -6.49
N VAL A 194 9.63 -1.73 -6.40
CA VAL A 194 10.65 -1.02 -7.18
C VAL A 194 12.04 -1.22 -6.58
N VAL A 195 13.08 -1.26 -7.39
CA VAL A 195 14.48 -1.16 -6.93
C VAL A 195 14.85 0.31 -6.79
N ILE A 196 15.32 0.72 -5.61
CA ILE A 196 15.71 2.12 -5.34
C ILE A 196 17.21 2.27 -5.06
N HIS A 197 17.91 1.19 -4.75
CA HIS A 197 19.35 1.17 -4.52
C HIS A 197 19.90 -0.23 -4.78
N VAL A 198 21.18 -0.31 -5.18
CA VAL A 198 21.90 -1.56 -5.40
C VAL A 198 23.31 -1.44 -4.81
N GLU A 199 23.70 -2.41 -4.00
CA GLU A 199 25.05 -2.54 -3.49
C GLU A 199 25.71 -3.79 -4.04
N ARG A 200 26.97 -3.68 -4.45
CA ARG A 200 27.81 -4.82 -4.83
C ARG A 200 28.80 -5.09 -3.71
N PHE A 201 28.81 -6.32 -3.22
CA PHE A 201 29.72 -6.75 -2.18
C PHE A 201 31.07 -7.21 -2.74
N PRO A 202 32.13 -7.22 -1.90
CA PRO A 202 33.45 -7.71 -2.29
C PRO A 202 33.47 -9.20 -2.70
N ASP A 203 32.50 -9.99 -2.22
CA ASP A 203 32.34 -11.41 -2.55
C ASP A 203 31.62 -11.64 -3.89
N GLY A 204 31.30 -10.57 -4.63
CA GLY A 204 30.62 -10.64 -5.93
C GLY A 204 29.10 -10.69 -5.83
N ARG A 205 28.52 -10.85 -4.63
CA ARG A 205 27.07 -10.81 -4.45
C ARG A 205 26.52 -9.40 -4.60
N ILE A 206 25.23 -9.32 -4.91
CA ILE A 206 24.51 -8.06 -5.06
C ILE A 206 23.37 -8.00 -4.05
N MET A 207 23.21 -6.86 -3.40
CA MET A 207 22.07 -6.56 -2.55
C MET A 207 21.25 -5.43 -3.14
N LEU A 208 19.98 -5.71 -3.40
CA LEU A 208 19.01 -4.72 -3.82
C LEU A 208 18.33 -4.12 -2.59
N THR A 209 17.97 -2.85 -2.66
CA THR A 209 16.96 -2.28 -1.77
C THR A 209 15.68 -2.04 -2.56
N SER A 210 14.58 -2.62 -2.10
CA SER A 210 13.29 -2.58 -2.78
C SER A 210 12.15 -2.09 -1.89
N VAL A 211 11.27 -1.27 -2.46
CA VAL A 211 10.10 -0.69 -1.78
C VAL A 211 8.83 -0.99 -2.59
N PRO A 212 7.73 -1.43 -1.95
CA PRO A 212 6.43 -1.57 -2.62
C PRO A 212 5.79 -0.19 -2.86
N LEU A 213 5.51 0.16 -4.13
CA LEU A 213 4.88 1.44 -4.50
C LEU A 213 3.38 1.52 -4.21
N LEU A 214 2.73 0.36 -4.11
CA LEU A 214 1.29 0.28 -3.87
C LEU A 214 0.92 0.49 -2.40
N TYR A 215 1.89 0.35 -1.48
CA TYR A 215 1.68 0.38 -0.03
C TYR A 215 0.38 -0.32 0.39
N GLY A 216 0.20 -1.54 -0.12
CA GLY A 216 -1.04 -2.30 0.09
C GLY A 216 -1.08 -3.03 1.43
N THR A 217 -2.15 -3.78 1.62
CA THR A 217 -2.32 -4.64 2.78
C THR A 217 -1.69 -6.00 2.52
N TYR A 218 -0.90 -6.51 3.46
CA TYR A 218 -0.33 -7.86 3.38
C TYR A 218 -1.03 -8.78 4.37
N THR A 219 -1.11 -10.06 4.01
CA THR A 219 -1.59 -11.16 4.87
C THR A 219 -0.67 -12.36 4.75
N VAL A 220 -0.57 -13.15 5.83
CA VAL A 220 0.10 -14.45 5.79
C VAL A 220 -0.91 -15.52 5.42
N MET A 221 -0.57 -16.42 4.50
CA MET A 221 -1.44 -17.54 4.13
C MET A 221 -1.76 -18.49 5.29
N ARG A 222 -0.84 -18.65 6.26
CA ARG A 222 -1.04 -19.37 7.52
C ARG A 222 -0.48 -18.57 8.71
N GLY A 223 -1.25 -17.59 9.17
CA GLY A 223 -0.93 -16.83 10.38
C GLY A 223 -1.97 -15.75 10.67
N THR A 224 -2.04 -15.29 11.92
CA THR A 224 -2.83 -14.10 12.29
C THR A 224 -1.96 -12.87 12.11
N GLY A 225 -2.20 -12.09 11.06
CA GLY A 225 -1.48 -10.85 10.83
C GLY A 225 -1.82 -10.25 9.48
N THR A 226 -2.72 -9.27 9.48
CA THR A 226 -2.87 -8.34 8.36
C THR A 226 -2.29 -7.00 8.75
N PHE A 227 -1.53 -6.39 7.86
CA PHE A 227 -1.00 -5.06 8.09
C PHE A 227 -1.06 -4.26 6.79
N SER A 228 -1.31 -2.95 6.91
CA SER A 228 -1.23 -2.02 5.80
C SER A 228 0.10 -1.29 5.84
N LEU A 229 0.67 -1.07 4.68
CA LEU A 229 1.81 -0.18 4.53
C LEU A 229 1.34 1.25 4.27
N GLU A 230 2.21 2.20 4.54
CA GLU A 230 2.01 3.60 4.22
C GLU A 230 3.29 4.20 3.65
N PRO A 231 3.18 5.13 2.68
CA PRO A 231 4.36 5.82 2.19
C PRO A 231 5.01 6.63 3.32
N PRO A 232 6.35 6.65 3.41
CA PRO A 232 7.02 7.45 4.43
C PRO A 232 6.82 8.94 4.15
N LEU A 233 6.66 9.74 5.21
CA LEU A 233 6.49 11.19 5.10
C LEU A 233 7.76 11.91 4.63
N ALA A 234 8.91 11.38 5.04
CA ALA A 234 10.23 11.90 4.71
C ALA A 234 11.27 10.78 4.78
N LEU A 235 12.40 10.99 4.11
CA LEU A 235 13.55 10.09 4.14
C LEU A 235 14.71 10.74 4.89
N ASN A 236 15.47 9.94 5.63
CA ASN A 236 16.71 10.36 6.27
C ASN A 236 17.91 9.93 5.40
N LEU A 237 18.24 10.71 4.36
CA LEU A 237 19.31 10.34 3.44
C LEU A 237 20.72 10.34 4.09
N GLU A 238 20.89 11.02 5.24
CA GLU A 238 22.14 10.98 6.03
C GLU A 238 22.41 9.61 6.64
N ALA A 239 21.37 8.78 6.83
CA ALA A 239 21.53 7.40 7.27
C ALA A 239 22.38 6.59 6.29
N GLY A 240 22.29 6.93 5.00
CA GLY A 240 23.00 6.26 3.92
C GLY A 240 22.52 4.82 3.67
N TRP A 241 23.17 4.20 2.69
CA TRP A 241 22.92 2.84 2.26
C TRP A 241 24.09 1.93 2.70
N PRO A 242 23.89 0.61 2.83
CA PRO A 242 22.62 -0.12 2.89
C PRO A 242 21.93 0.01 4.27
N LEU A 243 20.71 -0.51 4.39
CA LEU A 243 19.97 -0.58 5.67
C LEU A 243 20.51 -1.69 6.59
N PHE A 244 20.78 -2.86 6.04
CA PHE A 244 21.50 -3.95 6.68
C PHE A 244 23.00 -3.75 6.50
N ARG A 245 23.61 -3.16 7.53
CA ARG A 245 25.08 -3.10 7.64
C ARG A 245 25.67 -4.50 7.65
N GLU A 246 26.93 -4.62 7.22
CA GLU A 246 27.63 -5.88 7.06
C GLU A 246 27.45 -6.85 8.25
N GLN A 247 27.65 -6.37 9.49
CA GLN A 247 27.49 -7.21 10.69
C GLN A 247 26.05 -7.71 10.90
N ALA A 248 25.05 -6.86 10.65
CA ALA A 248 23.64 -7.25 10.78
C ALA A 248 23.26 -8.25 9.69
N ARG A 249 23.71 -8.02 8.45
CA ARG A 249 23.51 -8.94 7.34
C ARG A 249 24.10 -10.32 7.62
N LEU A 250 25.36 -10.39 8.01
CA LEU A 250 26.04 -11.66 8.34
C LEU A 250 25.32 -12.40 9.48
N ARG A 251 24.82 -11.66 10.49
CA ARG A 251 24.00 -12.25 11.55
C ARG A 251 22.71 -12.86 11.00
N GLY A 252 22.01 -12.16 10.10
CA GLY A 252 20.79 -12.67 9.47
C GLY A 252 21.03 -13.89 8.60
N GLU A 253 22.14 -13.90 7.85
CA GLU A 253 22.56 -15.06 7.07
C GLU A 253 22.86 -16.28 7.96
N MET A 254 23.59 -16.08 9.07
CA MET A 254 23.86 -17.14 10.04
C MET A 254 22.58 -17.63 10.72
N HIS A 255 21.68 -16.73 11.12
CA HIS A 255 20.40 -17.08 11.73
C HIS A 255 19.55 -17.93 10.77
N TYR A 256 19.50 -17.55 9.50
CA TYR A 256 18.80 -18.34 8.48
C TYR A 256 19.47 -19.71 8.23
N ALA A 257 20.81 -19.77 8.20
CA ALA A 257 21.53 -21.03 8.07
C ALA A 257 21.23 -21.99 9.23
N GLN A 258 21.19 -21.50 10.47
CA GLN A 258 20.80 -22.27 11.64
C GLN A 258 19.33 -22.72 11.58
N PHE A 259 18.42 -21.82 11.19
CA PHE A 259 17.01 -22.15 10.99
C PHE A 259 16.83 -23.29 9.97
N ARG A 260 17.59 -23.26 8.87
CA ARG A 260 17.58 -24.34 7.86
C ARG A 260 18.13 -25.66 8.36
N GLN A 261 19.04 -25.67 9.34
CA GLN A 261 19.56 -26.90 9.95
C GLN A 261 18.57 -27.50 10.95
N GLY A 262 17.86 -26.66 11.71
CA GLY A 262 16.90 -27.09 12.73
C GLY A 262 15.51 -27.45 12.18
N THR A 263 15.19 -27.01 10.96
CA THR A 263 13.91 -27.34 10.31
C THR A 263 14.12 -28.54 9.40
N PRO A 264 13.49 -29.72 9.66
CA PRO A 264 13.51 -30.80 8.69
C PRO A 264 12.91 -30.28 7.39
N ARG A 265 13.69 -30.29 6.32
CA ARG A 265 13.19 -30.06 4.98
C ARG A 265 11.99 -31.00 4.85
N ALA A 266 10.80 -30.48 4.54
CA ALA A 266 9.80 -31.29 3.89
C ALA A 266 10.45 -31.71 2.57
N GLU A 267 11.20 -32.81 2.60
CA GLU A 267 11.64 -33.50 1.42
C GLU A 267 10.37 -33.71 0.62
N ALA A 268 10.35 -33.11 -0.59
CA ALA A 268 9.46 -33.62 -1.61
C ALA A 268 9.64 -35.15 -1.56
N PRO A 269 8.55 -35.93 -1.38
CA PRO A 269 8.69 -37.38 -1.32
C PRO A 269 9.53 -37.77 -2.52
N ALA A 270 10.64 -38.46 -2.27
CA ALA A 270 11.51 -38.97 -3.31
C ALA A 270 10.62 -39.78 -4.26
N GLU A 271 10.25 -39.16 -5.38
CA GLU A 271 9.45 -39.79 -6.40
C GLU A 271 10.37 -40.86 -6.97
N VAL A 272 10.12 -42.11 -6.57
CA VAL A 272 10.79 -43.28 -7.12
C VAL A 272 10.53 -43.22 -8.62
N ALA A 273 11.54 -42.82 -9.39
CA ALA A 273 11.44 -42.68 -10.82
C ALA A 273 11.13 -44.06 -11.43
N ILE A 274 9.89 -44.28 -11.82
CA ILE A 274 9.51 -45.37 -12.71
C ILE A 274 9.93 -44.92 -14.12
N PRO A 275 10.86 -45.62 -14.80
CA PRO A 275 11.29 -45.22 -16.13
C PRO A 275 10.11 -45.26 -17.10
N GLY A 276 9.71 -44.10 -17.65
CA GLY A 276 8.73 -44.02 -18.74
C GLY A 276 7.62 -42.95 -18.64
N LEU A 277 7.48 -42.22 -17.53
CA LEU A 277 6.53 -41.09 -17.44
C LEU A 277 7.27 -39.79 -17.10
N ALA A 278 7.05 -38.75 -17.92
CA ALA A 278 7.59 -37.43 -17.67
C ALA A 278 6.86 -36.78 -16.48
N PRO A 279 7.58 -36.24 -15.46
CA PRO A 279 6.94 -35.52 -14.36
C PRO A 279 6.54 -34.11 -14.84
N GLY A 280 5.30 -33.99 -15.31
CA GLY A 280 4.61 -32.72 -15.53
C GLY A 280 3.90 -32.28 -14.25
N GLY A 281 4.65 -31.90 -13.22
CA GLY A 281 4.11 -31.40 -11.96
C GLY A 281 4.76 -30.06 -11.60
N SER A 282 3.98 -28.98 -11.58
CA SER A 282 4.42 -27.74 -10.95
C SER A 282 4.72 -28.01 -9.47
N PRO A 283 5.81 -27.44 -8.91
CA PRO A 283 6.17 -27.68 -7.52
C PRO A 283 5.03 -27.25 -6.58
N PRO A 284 4.77 -28.01 -5.49
CA PRO A 284 3.70 -27.70 -4.57
C PRO A 284 3.88 -26.29 -4.00
N PRO A 285 2.79 -25.51 -3.82
CA PRO A 285 2.90 -24.16 -3.30
C PRO A 285 3.54 -24.17 -1.91
N PRO A 286 4.41 -23.19 -1.61
CA PRO A 286 5.04 -23.07 -0.31
C PRO A 286 3.98 -22.95 0.78
N GLN A 287 4.16 -23.69 1.87
CA GLN A 287 3.12 -23.92 2.88
C GLN A 287 2.92 -22.71 3.82
N ASN A 288 3.77 -21.67 3.71
CA ASN A 288 3.65 -20.41 4.43
C ASN A 288 4.21 -19.24 3.59
N GLN A 289 3.34 -18.36 3.09
CA GLN A 289 3.71 -17.29 2.16
C GLN A 289 3.04 -15.96 2.55
N LEU A 290 3.79 -14.86 2.40
CA LEU A 290 3.25 -13.51 2.51
C LEU A 290 2.65 -13.11 1.16
N VAL A 291 1.37 -12.71 1.16
CA VAL A 291 0.64 -12.33 -0.05
C VAL A 291 -0.02 -10.98 0.18
N ARG A 292 0.03 -10.10 -0.83
CA ARG A 292 -0.73 -8.85 -0.78
C ARG A 292 -2.22 -9.11 -1.02
N VAL A 293 -3.05 -8.45 -0.23
CA VAL A 293 -4.51 -8.42 -0.38
C VAL A 293 -4.94 -7.02 -0.82
N GLU A 294 -5.72 -6.94 -1.90
CA GLU A 294 -6.33 -5.69 -2.31
C GLU A 294 -7.64 -5.45 -1.55
N PRO A 295 -7.81 -4.29 -0.87
CA PRO A 295 -9.11 -3.95 -0.31
C PRO A 295 -10.10 -3.66 -1.46
N ALA A 296 -11.30 -4.23 -1.39
CA ALA A 296 -12.36 -3.95 -2.34
C ALA A 296 -12.71 -2.45 -2.33
N LYS A 297 -12.60 -1.79 -3.49
CA LYS A 297 -12.92 -0.36 -3.64
C LYS A 297 -14.40 -0.13 -3.31
N ALA A 298 -14.68 0.77 -2.37
CA ALA A 298 -16.05 1.18 -2.06
C ALA A 298 -16.65 1.91 -3.28
N VAL A 299 -17.86 1.51 -3.68
CA VAL A 299 -18.61 2.17 -4.75
C VAL A 299 -19.14 3.50 -4.18
N GLU A 300 -18.66 4.63 -4.70
CA GLU A 300 -19.29 5.93 -4.47
C GLU A 300 -20.69 5.92 -5.10
N THR A 301 -21.70 6.14 -4.28
CA THR A 301 -23.09 6.33 -4.72
C THR A 301 -23.19 7.62 -5.55
N PRO A 302 -23.65 7.58 -6.82
CA PRO A 302 -23.93 8.81 -7.55
C PRO A 302 -25.01 9.61 -6.82
N ALA A 303 -24.76 10.90 -6.63
CA ALA A 303 -25.70 11.84 -6.01
C ALA A 303 -27.02 11.86 -6.80
N MET A 304 -28.12 11.49 -6.15
CA MET A 304 -29.46 11.66 -6.68
C MET A 304 -29.76 13.15 -6.84
N VAL A 305 -29.98 13.58 -8.09
CA VAL A 305 -30.57 14.88 -8.40
C VAL A 305 -32.03 14.86 -7.93
N ASN A 306 -32.33 15.64 -6.89
CA ASN A 306 -33.70 15.84 -6.41
C ASN A 306 -34.49 16.69 -7.43
N ILE A 307 -35.44 16.06 -8.12
CA ILE A 307 -36.44 16.76 -8.94
C ILE A 307 -37.67 17.00 -8.05
N PRO A 308 -38.14 18.25 -7.88
CA PRO A 308 -39.30 18.55 -7.03
C PRO A 308 -40.62 18.09 -7.69
N PRO A 309 -41.60 17.59 -6.90
CA PRO A 309 -42.83 17.02 -7.43
C PRO A 309 -43.84 18.10 -7.91
N LYS A 310 -44.35 17.94 -9.13
CA LYS A 310 -45.47 18.73 -9.64
C LYS A 310 -46.80 18.16 -9.14
N LYS A 311 -47.61 19.06 -8.56
CA LYS A 311 -48.98 18.90 -8.05
C LYS A 311 -49.93 18.26 -9.09
N GLY A 312 -50.73 17.30 -8.63
CA GLY A 312 -51.78 16.66 -9.43
C GLY A 312 -53.11 17.41 -9.47
N LYS A 313 -54.05 16.87 -10.24
CA LYS A 313 -55.51 16.84 -9.99
C LYS A 313 -56.18 15.74 -10.83
N PRO A 314 -57.38 15.26 -10.43
CA PRO A 314 -57.79 13.85 -10.54
C PRO A 314 -59.01 13.63 -11.46
N GLY A 315 -59.27 12.37 -11.85
CA GLY A 315 -60.55 12.02 -12.50
C GLY A 315 -60.71 10.56 -12.95
N ALA A 316 -61.41 9.79 -12.12
CA ALA A 316 -62.43 8.76 -12.45
C ALA A 316 -62.17 7.55 -13.38
N LYS A 317 -62.19 6.37 -12.72
CA LYS A 317 -62.98 5.13 -12.95
C LYS A 317 -62.99 4.35 -14.30
N ALA A 318 -62.81 3.03 -14.09
CA ALA A 318 -63.44 1.85 -14.71
C ALA A 318 -62.77 1.16 -15.94
N THR A 319 -62.37 -0.09 -15.68
CA THR A 319 -62.09 -1.27 -16.57
C THR A 319 -63.24 -1.56 -17.57
N PRO A 320 -63.14 -2.45 -18.61
CA PRO A 320 -62.17 -3.53 -18.89
C PRO A 320 -61.70 -3.72 -20.37
N ILE A 321 -60.84 -4.73 -20.58
CA ILE A 321 -60.23 -5.25 -21.83
C ILE A 321 -61.30 -5.87 -22.78
N PRO A 322 -61.17 -5.81 -24.14
CA PRO A 322 -60.73 -6.99 -24.91
C PRO A 322 -59.96 -6.76 -26.23
N LYS A 323 -59.02 -7.68 -26.49
CA LYS A 323 -58.61 -8.35 -27.76
C LYS A 323 -58.75 -7.60 -29.11
N GLY A 324 -57.62 -7.49 -29.83
CA GLY A 324 -57.56 -7.30 -31.28
C GLY A 324 -56.22 -7.76 -31.87
N LYS A 325 -56.28 -8.55 -32.94
CA LYS A 325 -55.21 -9.30 -33.60
C LYS A 325 -54.74 -8.58 -34.89
N LEU A 326 -53.50 -8.91 -35.33
CA LEU A 326 -52.93 -8.80 -36.70
C LEU A 326 -52.75 -7.37 -37.27
N ALA A 327 -51.75 -6.98 -38.08
CA ALA A 327 -50.70 -7.62 -38.86
C ALA A 327 -49.63 -6.53 -39.22
N LYS A 328 -48.33 -6.85 -39.21
CA LYS A 328 -47.45 -7.03 -40.38
C LYS A 328 -47.04 -5.74 -41.14
N ASN A 329 -45.81 -5.27 -40.93
CA ASN A 329 -44.78 -5.08 -41.98
C ASN A 329 -43.49 -4.43 -41.43
N LYS A 330 -42.35 -5.10 -41.68
CA LYS A 330 -40.95 -4.61 -41.68
C LYS A 330 -40.76 -3.62 -42.87
N PRO A 331 -39.63 -2.89 -43.08
CA PRO A 331 -38.30 -3.06 -42.49
C PRO A 331 -37.52 -1.78 -42.08
N THR A 332 -36.39 -2.05 -41.41
CA THR A 332 -35.24 -1.21 -41.06
C THR A 332 -34.70 -0.34 -42.20
N PRO A 333 -34.00 0.77 -41.87
CA PRO A 333 -32.60 0.86 -42.29
C PRO A 333 -31.61 1.26 -41.18
N GLN A 334 -30.38 0.80 -41.40
CA GLN A 334 -29.12 1.00 -40.68
C GLN A 334 -28.58 2.45 -40.82
N PRO A 335 -27.44 2.81 -40.19
CA PRO A 335 -27.16 4.14 -39.67
C PRO A 335 -26.39 5.02 -40.67
N SER A 336 -26.63 6.33 -40.62
CA SER A 336 -25.77 7.30 -41.29
C SER A 336 -24.69 7.83 -40.35
N ALA A 337 -23.46 7.68 -40.82
CA ALA A 337 -22.29 8.44 -40.40
C ALA A 337 -22.48 9.94 -40.65
N SER A 338 -21.82 10.79 -39.85
CA SER A 338 -21.31 12.05 -40.38
C SER A 338 -20.14 12.58 -39.56
N ALA A 339 -19.15 13.07 -40.28
CA ALA A 339 -17.86 13.57 -39.82
C ALA A 339 -17.91 15.07 -39.48
N THR A 340 -17.05 15.48 -38.52
CA THR A 340 -16.20 16.71 -38.39
C THR A 340 -16.71 18.09 -38.87
N PRO A 341 -16.27 19.26 -38.31
CA PRO A 341 -14.92 19.50 -37.76
C PRO A 341 -14.79 20.44 -36.55
N PHE A 342 -13.55 20.50 -36.07
CA PHE A 342 -12.98 21.44 -35.10
C PHE A 342 -13.09 22.89 -35.56
N VAL A 343 -13.36 23.80 -34.60
CA VAL A 343 -13.13 25.24 -34.74
C VAL A 343 -12.23 25.70 -33.60
N VAL A 344 -11.06 26.18 -33.99
CA VAL A 344 -10.15 27.00 -33.18
C VAL A 344 -10.78 28.39 -33.04
N ALA A 345 -10.85 28.91 -31.82
CA ALA A 345 -11.08 30.33 -31.57
C ALA A 345 -10.05 30.84 -30.56
N GLU A 346 -9.09 31.58 -31.11
CA GLU A 346 -8.18 32.46 -30.41
C GLU A 346 -8.91 33.80 -30.16
N LYS A 347 -8.99 34.28 -28.91
CA LYS A 347 -9.13 35.71 -28.62
C LYS A 347 -8.57 36.11 -27.26
N SER A 348 -7.79 37.17 -27.34
CA SER A 348 -6.91 37.85 -26.39
C SER A 348 -7.47 38.35 -25.06
N ALA A 349 -6.58 38.31 -24.06
CA ALA A 349 -6.20 39.35 -23.09
C ALA A 349 -7.27 40.05 -22.23
N THR A 350 -7.15 39.87 -20.91
CA THR A 350 -7.33 40.93 -19.90
C THR A 350 -6.43 40.64 -18.68
N ALA A 351 -5.87 41.72 -18.13
CA ALA A 351 -4.82 41.80 -17.11
C ALA A 351 -5.31 41.45 -15.67
N PRO A 352 -4.43 41.39 -14.66
CA PRO A 352 -4.56 40.57 -13.45
C PRO A 352 -5.34 41.26 -12.30
N PRO A 353 -5.96 40.49 -11.37
CA PRO A 353 -6.46 41.07 -10.13
C PRO A 353 -5.33 41.24 -9.10
N ALA A 354 -5.22 42.46 -8.59
CA ALA A 354 -4.39 42.89 -7.48
C ALA A 354 -4.93 42.36 -6.11
N PRO A 355 -4.15 42.45 -5.02
CA PRO A 355 -4.27 41.58 -3.85
C PRO A 355 -5.34 42.05 -2.84
N SER A 356 -5.95 41.08 -2.15
CA SER A 356 -6.83 41.29 -1.01
C SER A 356 -6.05 41.77 0.24
N PRO A 357 -6.69 42.58 1.12
CA PRO A 357 -6.00 43.30 2.17
C PRO A 357 -5.57 42.42 3.36
N ILE A 358 -4.40 42.77 3.89
CA ILE A 358 -3.78 42.25 5.11
C ILE A 358 -4.63 42.68 6.31
N VAL A 359 -5.13 41.71 7.08
CA VAL A 359 -5.64 41.95 8.43
C VAL A 359 -4.46 41.90 9.39
N GLN A 360 -4.23 43.03 10.07
CA GLN A 360 -3.25 43.17 11.15
C GLN A 360 -3.63 42.26 12.32
N ALA A 361 -2.72 41.40 12.75
CA ALA A 361 -2.71 40.80 14.08
C ALA A 361 -1.44 41.24 14.81
N SER A 362 -1.65 41.81 16.00
CA SER A 362 -0.66 42.39 16.90
C SER A 362 0.43 41.40 17.38
N PRO A 363 1.61 41.90 17.81
CA PRO A 363 2.78 41.08 18.11
C PRO A 363 2.69 40.32 19.45
N PRO A 364 3.42 39.18 19.60
CA PRO A 364 3.52 38.44 20.85
C PRO A 364 4.50 39.12 21.85
N PRO A 365 4.28 38.98 23.17
CA PRO A 365 5.20 39.51 24.16
C PRO A 365 6.51 38.70 24.26
N ALA A 366 7.60 39.43 24.44
CA ALA A 366 8.98 38.95 24.58
C ALA A 366 9.23 38.22 25.92
N PRO A 367 10.29 37.37 26.00
CA PRO A 367 10.48 36.39 27.08
C PRO A 367 11.15 36.97 28.34
N ALA A 368 10.76 36.44 29.50
CA ALA A 368 11.41 36.71 30.78
C ALA A 368 12.73 35.92 30.92
N LYS A 369 13.75 36.59 31.46
CA LYS A 369 15.09 36.10 31.75
C LYS A 369 15.17 35.56 33.18
N THR A 370 15.84 34.41 33.38
CA THR A 370 16.59 34.07 34.61
C THR A 370 17.56 32.90 34.34
N PRO A 371 18.64 32.72 35.13
CA PRO A 371 19.98 32.47 34.61
C PRO A 371 20.55 31.08 34.94
N LEU A 372 21.57 30.66 34.19
CA LEU A 372 22.52 29.62 34.60
C LEU A 372 23.59 30.23 35.53
N PRO A 373 24.16 29.44 36.45
CA PRO A 373 25.49 28.86 36.19
C PRO A 373 25.68 27.39 36.65
N ALA A 374 26.70 26.76 36.07
CA ALA A 374 27.17 25.36 36.22
C ALA A 374 28.37 25.25 37.23
N PRO A 375 29.16 24.15 37.33
CA PRO A 375 28.91 22.71 37.58
C PRO A 375 29.77 22.18 38.79
N PRO A 376 30.35 20.95 38.85
CA PRO A 376 30.00 19.86 39.77
C PRO A 376 31.08 19.46 40.80
N ALA A 377 30.71 18.65 41.81
CA ALA A 377 31.66 17.93 42.66
C ALA A 377 31.18 16.49 42.96
N ALA A 378 32.15 15.58 42.95
CA ALA A 378 32.02 14.13 43.01
C ALA A 378 31.81 13.58 44.44
N ALA A 379 31.17 12.41 44.55
CA ALA A 379 31.54 11.36 45.52
C ALA A 379 30.95 10.00 45.12
N GLN A 380 31.79 8.97 45.27
CA GLN A 380 31.58 7.56 44.97
C GLN A 380 30.73 6.88 46.04
N SER A 381 30.05 5.77 45.69
CA SER A 381 29.95 4.52 46.49
C SER A 381 29.08 3.47 45.74
N ALA A 382 29.60 2.25 45.64
CA ALA A 382 28.88 1.01 45.26
C ALA A 382 29.03 0.01 46.44
N PRO A 383 28.54 -1.25 46.35
CA PRO A 383 27.15 -1.72 46.31
C PRO A 383 26.84 -2.63 47.53
N GLN A 384 25.57 -2.94 47.80
CA GLN A 384 25.19 -4.04 48.72
C GLN A 384 24.07 -4.93 48.15
N ILE A 385 24.28 -6.23 48.31
CA ILE A 385 23.45 -7.39 47.97
C ILE A 385 22.74 -7.88 49.24
N ALA A 386 21.46 -8.29 49.15
CA ALA A 386 20.77 -9.38 49.89
C ALA A 386 19.23 -9.13 49.86
N LEU A 387 18.38 -9.96 49.22
CA LEU A 387 17.85 -11.30 49.55
C LEU A 387 16.50 -11.27 50.31
N ALA A 388 15.56 -12.13 49.84
CA ALA A 388 14.32 -12.66 50.46
C ALA A 388 13.09 -11.71 50.51
N GLN A 389 11.83 -12.14 50.40
CA GLN A 389 11.16 -13.44 50.17
C GLN A 389 9.67 -13.17 49.83
N ALA A 390 8.99 -14.19 49.28
CA ALA A 390 7.57 -14.23 48.96
C ALA A 390 6.67 -14.48 50.18
N VAL A 391 5.46 -13.92 50.19
CA VAL A 391 4.33 -14.40 51.02
C VAL A 391 3.03 -14.33 50.20
N GLN A 392 2.25 -15.42 50.28
CA GLN A 392 1.00 -15.67 49.58
C GLN A 392 -0.24 -15.34 50.44
N THR A 393 -1.38 -15.16 49.73
CA THR A 393 -2.79 -15.48 50.05
C THR A 393 -3.57 -14.64 51.10
N PRO A 394 -4.93 -14.66 51.11
CA PRO A 394 -5.92 -14.58 50.01
C PRO A 394 -7.12 -13.64 50.34
N VAL A 395 -7.89 -13.17 49.34
CA VAL A 395 -9.25 -12.64 49.58
C VAL A 395 -10.27 -13.18 48.57
N ARG A 396 -11.42 -13.53 49.14
CA ARG A 396 -12.57 -14.32 48.68
C ARG A 396 -13.52 -13.53 47.77
N ALA A 397 -14.14 -14.25 46.82
CA ALA A 397 -15.15 -13.79 45.86
C ALA A 397 -16.59 -13.80 46.42
N GLN A 398 -17.49 -12.93 45.89
CA GLN A 398 -18.89 -13.21 45.43
C GLN A 398 -19.66 -11.93 44.98
N PRO A 399 -20.82 -12.02 44.25
CA PRO A 399 -21.02 -11.37 42.92
C PRO A 399 -22.25 -10.41 42.80
N ALA A 400 -22.38 -9.67 41.67
CA ALA A 400 -23.64 -9.41 40.90
C ALA A 400 -23.52 -8.36 39.75
N GLN A 401 -23.60 -8.83 38.48
CA GLN A 401 -24.53 -8.48 37.37
C GLN A 401 -24.79 -7.01 36.87
N PRO A 402 -25.38 -6.78 35.65
CA PRO A 402 -24.70 -6.25 34.47
C PRO A 402 -25.22 -4.88 33.96
N GLY A 403 -24.34 -4.07 33.36
CA GLY A 403 -24.68 -2.88 32.57
C GLY A 403 -24.35 -3.06 31.09
N ALA A 404 -25.26 -2.62 30.20
CA ALA A 404 -25.18 -2.76 28.73
C ALA A 404 -24.03 -1.94 28.09
N PRO A 405 -23.60 -2.28 26.86
CA PRO A 405 -22.30 -1.87 26.31
C PRO A 405 -22.42 -0.62 25.42
N ASP A 406 -21.45 0.28 25.53
CA ASP A 406 -21.17 1.27 24.50
C ASP A 406 -19.68 1.25 24.10
N VAL A 407 -19.52 0.86 22.83
CA VAL A 407 -18.53 1.24 21.82
C VAL A 407 -17.02 1.12 22.09
N ALA A 408 -16.43 0.24 21.28
CA ALA A 408 -15.07 0.24 20.75
C ALA A 408 -13.94 -0.01 21.74
N THR A 409 -13.63 -1.29 21.94
CA THR A 409 -12.25 -1.74 22.09
C THR A 409 -12.13 -3.25 21.82
N LEU A 410 -11.02 -3.58 21.16
CA LEU A 410 -10.26 -4.83 21.23
C LEU A 410 -10.60 -5.99 20.26
N ALA A 411 -9.60 -6.21 19.41
CA ALA A 411 -9.14 -7.51 18.96
C ALA A 411 -9.10 -8.56 20.09
N SER A 412 -9.42 -9.81 19.75
CA SER A 412 -8.58 -10.97 20.11
C SER A 412 -8.98 -12.23 19.35
N THR A 413 -7.94 -12.79 18.74
CA THR A 413 -7.68 -14.16 18.33
C THR A 413 -8.51 -15.24 19.04
N THR A 414 -9.51 -15.82 18.38
CA THR A 414 -9.84 -17.26 18.35
C THR A 414 -10.83 -17.47 17.19
N GLY A 415 -10.72 -18.59 16.47
CA GLY A 415 -11.41 -18.94 15.23
C GLY A 415 -12.76 -18.28 14.87
N GLY A 416 -12.85 -17.81 13.61
CA GLY A 416 -14.06 -17.38 12.90
C GLY A 416 -13.99 -15.93 12.46
N GLY A 417 -14.65 -15.59 11.35
CA GLY A 417 -14.54 -14.23 10.80
C GLY A 417 -15.40 -13.21 11.53
N SER A 418 -14.88 -11.98 11.68
CA SER A 418 -15.54 -10.89 12.39
C SER A 418 -16.45 -10.08 11.46
N TRP A 419 -17.64 -10.58 11.19
CA TRP A 419 -18.70 -9.83 10.51
C TRP A 419 -19.99 -9.87 11.33
N LYS A 420 -20.86 -8.90 11.10
CA LYS A 420 -22.15 -8.82 11.76
C LYS A 420 -23.04 -9.97 11.30
N THR A 421 -23.56 -10.74 12.25
CA THR A 421 -24.61 -11.74 12.00
C THR A 421 -25.99 -11.14 12.24
N PHE A 422 -27.00 -11.74 11.63
CA PHE A 422 -28.38 -11.27 11.66
C PHE A 422 -29.32 -12.42 12.07
N PRO A 423 -30.41 -12.13 12.79
CA PRO A 423 -31.49 -13.09 12.95
C PRO A 423 -32.07 -13.50 11.59
N PRO A 424 -32.66 -14.71 11.48
CA PRO A 424 -33.30 -15.16 10.25
C PRO A 424 -34.30 -14.13 9.71
N GLY A 425 -34.18 -13.79 8.42
CA GLY A 425 -35.03 -12.80 7.75
C GLY A 425 -34.77 -11.33 8.13
N LYS A 426 -33.75 -11.02 8.95
CA LYS A 426 -33.35 -9.65 9.34
C LYS A 426 -32.03 -9.20 8.69
N MET A 427 -31.63 -9.86 7.61
CA MET A 427 -30.44 -9.50 6.85
C MET A 427 -30.62 -8.19 6.07
N PRO A 428 -29.53 -7.46 5.75
CA PRO A 428 -29.57 -6.29 4.89
C PRO A 428 -30.18 -6.59 3.52
N ILE A 429 -30.81 -5.60 2.88
CA ILE A 429 -31.38 -5.75 1.55
C ILE A 429 -30.29 -6.15 0.55
N GLY A 430 -30.57 -7.18 -0.25
CA GLY A 430 -29.68 -7.70 -1.28
C GLY A 430 -30.43 -8.66 -2.21
N ARG A 431 -29.80 -9.04 -3.32
CA ARG A 431 -30.41 -9.92 -4.33
C ARG A 431 -30.24 -11.38 -3.94
N LEU A 432 -31.35 -12.11 -3.87
CA LEU A 432 -31.36 -13.54 -3.58
C LEU A 432 -31.29 -14.35 -4.88
N ILE A 433 -30.33 -15.25 -4.99
CA ILE A 433 -30.09 -16.07 -6.19
C ILE A 433 -30.00 -17.55 -5.85
N ALA A 434 -30.29 -18.41 -6.83
CA ALA A 434 -30.12 -19.85 -6.75
C ALA A 434 -28.79 -20.29 -7.38
N THR A 435 -28.45 -21.58 -7.23
CA THR A 435 -27.21 -22.14 -7.77
C THR A 435 -27.11 -22.08 -9.30
N GLY A 436 -28.23 -22.01 -10.01
CA GLY A 436 -28.26 -21.88 -11.47
C GLY A 436 -27.76 -20.52 -11.97
N ASP A 437 -27.96 -19.47 -11.17
CA ASP A 437 -27.63 -18.08 -11.53
C ASP A 437 -26.15 -17.74 -11.28
N LEU A 438 -25.39 -18.64 -10.63
CA LEU A 438 -23.99 -18.43 -10.26
C LEU A 438 -23.07 -18.20 -11.47
N LYS A 439 -23.42 -18.76 -12.64
CA LYS A 439 -22.65 -18.57 -13.87
C LYS A 439 -22.74 -17.12 -14.37
N GLU A 440 -23.92 -16.51 -14.29
CA GLU A 440 -24.09 -15.09 -14.66
C GLU A 440 -23.29 -14.19 -13.71
N ILE A 441 -23.24 -14.52 -12.42
CA ILE A 441 -22.40 -13.79 -11.44
C ILE A 441 -20.92 -13.95 -11.75
N ALA A 442 -20.49 -15.13 -12.19
CA ALA A 442 -19.09 -15.37 -12.55
C ALA A 442 -18.65 -14.56 -13.78
N ASP A 443 -19.53 -14.39 -14.77
CA ASP A 443 -19.22 -13.66 -16.00
C ASP A 443 -19.37 -12.13 -15.81
N ARG A 444 -20.29 -11.67 -14.94
CA ARG A 444 -20.58 -10.24 -14.70
C ARG A 444 -19.85 -9.64 -13.49
N GLY A 445 -19.35 -10.49 -12.60
CA GLY A 445 -18.89 -10.10 -11.27
C GLY A 445 -20.03 -9.73 -10.33
N THR A 446 -19.74 -9.58 -9.03
CA THR A 446 -20.73 -9.15 -8.03
C THR A 446 -21.02 -7.65 -8.10
N ALA A 447 -20.25 -6.87 -8.87
CA ALA A 447 -20.44 -5.44 -9.15
C ALA A 447 -20.75 -4.54 -7.92
N GLY A 448 -20.33 -4.95 -6.72
CA GLY A 448 -20.64 -4.25 -5.46
C GLY A 448 -22.06 -4.49 -4.92
N GLU A 449 -22.86 -5.33 -5.57
CA GLU A 449 -24.19 -5.74 -5.12
C GLU A 449 -24.07 -6.83 -4.04
N ARG A 450 -24.87 -6.70 -2.97
CA ARG A 450 -25.01 -7.77 -1.97
C ARG A 450 -25.85 -8.88 -2.55
N ILE A 451 -25.23 -10.04 -2.73
CA ILE A 451 -25.87 -11.21 -3.32
C ILE A 451 -25.95 -12.31 -2.27
N TYR A 452 -27.13 -12.90 -2.13
CA TYR A 452 -27.43 -13.98 -1.21
C TYR A 452 -27.69 -15.27 -1.97
N LEU A 453 -27.06 -16.35 -1.56
CA LEU A 453 -27.19 -17.67 -2.16
C LEU A 453 -28.17 -18.53 -1.34
N LYS A 454 -29.24 -18.98 -2.00
CA LYS A 454 -30.13 -20.04 -1.51
C LYS A 454 -29.91 -21.34 -2.26
N GLY A 455 -30.18 -22.45 -1.59
CA GLY A 455 -30.04 -23.79 -2.17
C GLY A 455 -29.84 -24.87 -1.13
N GLN A 456 -29.84 -26.11 -1.62
CA GLN A 456 -29.49 -27.27 -0.82
C GLN A 456 -28.07 -27.71 -1.18
N PHE A 457 -27.25 -27.94 -0.16
CA PHE A 457 -25.83 -28.22 -0.33
C PHE A 457 -25.43 -29.47 0.45
N VAL A 458 -24.48 -30.24 -0.09
CA VAL A 458 -23.80 -31.30 0.65
C VAL A 458 -22.42 -30.80 1.02
N VAL A 459 -22.05 -31.00 2.28
CA VAL A 459 -20.75 -30.61 2.81
C VAL A 459 -19.73 -31.67 2.39
N ASN A 460 -18.74 -31.28 1.61
CA ASN A 460 -17.69 -32.19 1.16
C ASN A 460 -16.51 -32.20 2.13
N PHE A 461 -16.16 -31.05 2.68
CA PHE A 461 -15.08 -30.89 3.64
C PHE A 461 -15.42 -29.77 4.63
N SER A 462 -14.99 -29.93 5.88
CA SER A 462 -15.13 -28.91 6.91
C SER A 462 -13.82 -28.79 7.67
N ASP A 463 -13.41 -27.56 7.91
CA ASP A 463 -12.26 -27.17 8.71
C ASP A 463 -12.76 -26.42 9.96
N ALA A 464 -11.85 -25.86 10.77
CA ALA A 464 -12.18 -25.17 12.01
C ALA A 464 -13.26 -24.08 11.86
N ASN A 465 -13.23 -23.28 10.78
CA ASN A 465 -14.21 -22.19 10.54
C ASN A 465 -14.71 -22.11 9.09
N ARG A 466 -14.48 -23.15 8.28
CA ARG A 466 -14.84 -23.15 6.86
C ARG A 466 -15.47 -24.47 6.46
N ALA A 467 -16.41 -24.43 5.52
CA ALA A 467 -16.93 -25.63 4.89
C ALA A 467 -16.95 -25.49 3.37
N VAL A 468 -16.55 -26.55 2.68
CA VAL A 468 -16.66 -26.68 1.24
C VAL A 468 -17.95 -27.42 0.92
N LEU A 469 -18.88 -26.70 0.31
CA LEU A 469 -20.20 -27.14 -0.07
C LEU A 469 -20.28 -27.45 -1.57
N ARG A 470 -21.07 -28.45 -1.94
CA ARG A 470 -21.47 -28.75 -3.32
C ARG A 470 -22.99 -28.62 -3.46
N PRO A 471 -23.49 -27.98 -4.52
CA PRO A 471 -24.92 -27.96 -4.81
C PRO A 471 -25.49 -29.37 -4.91
N ARG A 472 -26.60 -29.62 -4.21
CA ARG A 472 -27.39 -30.83 -4.37
C ARG A 472 -28.44 -30.55 -5.43
N GLY A 473 -28.17 -30.98 -6.66
CA GLY A 473 -29.15 -30.91 -7.75
C GLY A 473 -30.40 -31.71 -7.39
N LYS A 474 -31.59 -31.15 -7.64
CA LYS A 474 -32.82 -31.95 -7.72
C LYS A 474 -32.77 -32.72 -9.03
N LEU A 475 -33.15 -34.01 -9.02
CA LEU A 475 -33.17 -34.88 -10.20
C LEU A 475 -33.94 -34.29 -11.41
N THR A 476 -34.77 -33.27 -11.20
CA THR A 476 -35.48 -32.54 -12.26
C THR A 476 -34.62 -31.56 -13.05
N ASP A 477 -33.46 -31.13 -12.56
CA ASP A 477 -32.54 -30.20 -13.25
C ASP A 477 -31.50 -30.89 -14.14
N SER A 478 -31.25 -32.18 -13.93
CA SER A 478 -30.24 -32.95 -14.68
C SER A 478 -30.62 -33.19 -16.15
N VAL A 479 -31.89 -33.00 -16.54
CA VAL A 479 -32.35 -33.25 -17.91
C VAL A 479 -32.33 -31.98 -18.77
N LEU A 480 -32.20 -30.78 -18.17
CA LEU A 480 -32.25 -29.50 -18.89
C LEU A 480 -30.91 -28.73 -18.90
N HIS A 481 -29.91 -29.13 -18.13
CA HIS A 481 -28.61 -28.45 -18.06
C HIS A 481 -27.44 -29.38 -18.45
N PHE A 482 -27.37 -29.73 -19.74
CA PHE A 482 -26.15 -30.27 -20.35
C PHE A 482 -25.05 -29.20 -20.31
N GLY A 483 -24.20 -29.21 -19.29
CA GLY A 483 -23.00 -28.35 -19.22
C GLY A 483 -22.83 -27.50 -17.96
N ALA A 484 -23.46 -27.85 -16.83
CA ALA A 484 -23.14 -27.21 -15.56
C ALA A 484 -21.70 -27.56 -15.14
N ALA A 485 -20.80 -26.57 -15.20
CA ALA A 485 -19.46 -26.69 -14.67
C ALA A 485 -19.49 -27.14 -13.20
N PRO A 486 -18.51 -27.92 -12.73
CA PRO A 486 -18.45 -28.29 -11.32
C PRO A 486 -18.38 -27.02 -10.46
N THR A 487 -19.36 -26.83 -9.57
CA THR A 487 -19.39 -25.67 -8.67
C THR A 487 -18.93 -26.07 -7.27
N ARG A 488 -17.91 -25.39 -6.76
CA ARG A 488 -17.39 -25.51 -5.40
C ARG A 488 -17.73 -24.24 -4.63
N ILE A 489 -18.47 -24.37 -3.54
CA ILE A 489 -18.84 -23.23 -2.69
C ILE A 489 -18.03 -23.32 -1.40
N ILE A 490 -17.28 -22.28 -1.06
CA ILE A 490 -16.44 -22.21 0.13
C ILE A 490 -17.11 -21.23 1.08
N VAL A 491 -17.62 -21.74 2.20
CA VAL A 491 -18.35 -20.96 3.19
C VAL A 491 -17.49 -20.72 4.41
N GLU A 492 -17.33 -19.47 4.81
CA GLU A 492 -16.73 -19.10 6.08
C GLU A 492 -17.80 -18.91 7.17
N PHE A 493 -17.51 -19.36 8.39
CA PHE A 493 -18.40 -19.25 9.53
C PHE A 493 -17.91 -18.21 10.56
N PRO A 494 -18.84 -17.52 11.25
CA PRO A 494 -18.48 -16.55 12.28
C PRO A 494 -17.87 -17.25 13.50
N SER A 495 -17.20 -16.48 14.35
CA SER A 495 -16.56 -17.03 15.54
C SER A 495 -17.56 -17.64 16.52
N GLY A 496 -17.20 -18.82 17.04
CA GLY A 496 -18.09 -19.61 17.90
C GLY A 496 -19.11 -20.49 17.17
N TYR A 497 -19.16 -20.43 15.83
CA TYR A 497 -20.03 -21.31 15.04
C TYR A 497 -19.27 -22.57 14.61
N THR A 498 -19.83 -23.75 14.91
CA THR A 498 -19.24 -25.02 14.46
C THR A 498 -19.69 -25.31 13.03
N PRO A 499 -18.77 -25.40 12.04
CA PRO A 499 -19.15 -25.72 10.68
C PRO A 499 -19.88 -27.07 10.60
N PRO A 500 -20.85 -27.22 9.67
CA PRO A 500 -21.55 -28.49 9.47
C PRO A 500 -20.58 -29.63 9.20
N GLN A 501 -20.87 -30.84 9.71
CA GLN A 501 -19.97 -31.98 9.52
C GLN A 501 -19.84 -32.38 8.03
N PRO A 502 -18.67 -32.88 7.59
CA PRO A 502 -18.54 -33.48 6.26
C PRO A 502 -19.58 -34.58 6.02
N GLY A 503 -20.16 -34.62 4.82
CA GLY A 503 -21.25 -35.52 4.45
C GLY A 503 -22.65 -35.03 4.85
N SER A 504 -22.76 -34.03 5.74
CA SER A 504 -24.07 -33.48 6.14
C SER A 504 -24.68 -32.60 5.04
N THR A 505 -26.00 -32.46 5.07
CA THR A 505 -26.74 -31.63 4.12
C THR A 505 -27.16 -30.32 4.77
N VAL A 506 -26.81 -29.20 4.14
CA VAL A 506 -27.12 -27.85 4.59
C VAL A 506 -28.18 -27.26 3.67
N ASN A 507 -29.31 -26.84 4.24
CA ASN A 507 -30.36 -26.16 3.48
C ASN A 507 -30.34 -24.66 3.77
N ARG A 508 -30.33 -23.85 2.72
CA ARG A 508 -30.31 -22.38 2.78
C ARG A 508 -31.54 -21.85 2.05
N ASP A 509 -32.44 -21.25 2.81
CA ASP A 509 -33.68 -20.66 2.32
C ASP A 509 -33.56 -19.13 2.28
N GLU A 510 -34.69 -18.46 2.06
CA GLU A 510 -34.75 -16.99 1.98
C GLU A 510 -34.56 -16.32 3.35
N ALA A 511 -34.82 -17.04 4.43
CA ALA A 511 -34.64 -16.55 5.80
C ALA A 511 -33.19 -16.74 6.29
N ARG A 512 -32.45 -17.74 5.77
CA ARG A 512 -31.07 -18.07 6.14
C ARG A 512 -30.17 -18.34 4.92
N PRO A 513 -30.00 -17.38 3.99
CA PRO A 513 -29.10 -17.57 2.86
C PRO A 513 -27.63 -17.34 3.26
N LEU A 514 -26.72 -17.67 2.34
CA LEU A 514 -25.29 -17.36 2.47
C LEU A 514 -24.98 -16.06 1.73
N GLU A 515 -24.14 -15.17 2.26
CA GLU A 515 -23.73 -13.97 1.52
C GLU A 515 -22.55 -14.32 0.61
N ILE A 516 -22.70 -14.09 -0.70
CA ILE A 516 -21.61 -14.27 -1.67
C ILE A 516 -20.66 -13.09 -1.57
N THR A 517 -19.40 -13.40 -1.30
CA THR A 517 -18.31 -12.41 -1.27
C THR A 517 -17.60 -12.34 -2.62
N GLU A 518 -17.46 -13.48 -3.30
CA GLU A 518 -16.74 -13.56 -4.58
C GLU A 518 -17.17 -14.79 -5.39
N VAL A 519 -17.13 -14.70 -6.71
CA VAL A 519 -17.26 -15.85 -7.63
C VAL A 519 -16.10 -15.82 -8.61
N ARG A 520 -15.32 -16.90 -8.67
CA ARG A 520 -14.20 -17.07 -9.60
C ARG A 520 -14.46 -18.23 -10.56
N LYS A 521 -14.14 -18.00 -11.82
CA LYS A 521 -14.10 -19.04 -12.85
C LYS A 521 -12.64 -19.45 -13.07
N GLN A 522 -12.33 -20.73 -12.90
CA GLN A 522 -11.01 -21.28 -13.18
C GLN A 522 -10.86 -21.60 -14.68
N GLU A 523 -9.61 -21.74 -15.13
CA GLU A 523 -9.26 -22.04 -16.53
C GLU A 523 -9.82 -23.39 -17.00
N ASP A 524 -10.04 -24.33 -16.07
CA ASP A 524 -10.67 -25.64 -16.28
C ASP A 524 -12.21 -25.57 -16.36
N GLY A 525 -12.79 -24.38 -16.24
CA GLY A 525 -14.22 -24.14 -16.22
C GLY A 525 -14.88 -24.29 -14.85
N GLN A 526 -14.16 -24.71 -13.80
CA GLN A 526 -14.71 -24.86 -12.44
C GLN A 526 -15.13 -23.51 -11.85
N LEU A 527 -16.31 -23.48 -11.20
CA LEU A 527 -16.83 -22.29 -10.52
C LEU A 527 -16.54 -22.37 -9.03
N ASN A 528 -15.68 -21.49 -8.52
CA ASN A 528 -15.42 -21.31 -7.09
C ASN A 528 -16.21 -20.12 -6.56
N VAL A 529 -17.15 -20.39 -5.66
CA VAL A 529 -17.96 -19.38 -5.00
C VAL A 529 -17.48 -19.22 -3.57
N PHE A 530 -17.06 -18.03 -3.18
CA PHE A 530 -16.72 -17.70 -1.80
C PHE A 530 -17.91 -17.02 -1.15
N ALA A 531 -18.40 -17.60 -0.06
CA ALA A 531 -19.53 -17.10 0.69
C ALA A 531 -19.24 -17.09 2.19
N ARG A 532 -20.05 -16.37 2.96
CA ARG A 532 -19.98 -16.35 4.41
C ARG A 532 -21.34 -16.57 5.04
N GLU A 533 -21.34 -17.21 6.20
CA GLU A 533 -22.51 -17.39 7.06
C GLU A 533 -22.81 -16.07 7.78
N ILE A 534 -23.92 -15.43 7.46
CA ILE A 534 -24.33 -14.18 8.09
C ILE A 534 -25.43 -14.36 9.13
N MET A 535 -25.83 -15.60 9.42
CA MET A 535 -26.92 -15.87 10.38
C MET A 535 -26.38 -16.19 11.77
N GLN A 536 -27.11 -15.75 12.79
CA GLN A 536 -26.90 -16.16 14.19
C GLN A 536 -27.53 -17.53 14.48
#